data_AF-A0A7U2F971-F1
#
_entry.id   AF-A0A7U2F971-F1
#
_cell.length_a   1.000
_cell.length_b   1.000
_cell.length_c   1.000
_cell.angle_alpha   90.00
_cell.angle_beta   90.00
_cell.angle_gamma   90.00
#
_symmetry.space_group_name_H-M   'P 1'
#
loop_
_entity.id
_entity.type
_entity.pdbx_description
1 polymer ?
#
loop_
_entity_poly.entity_id
_entity_poly.type
_entity_poly.pdbx_seq_one_letter_code
_entity_poly.pdbx_strand_id
1 'polypeptide(L)'
;MCISACSYGTKFTLPTITKSMGLTDTNAQLMTVPPYVVGAISSVVFARLANRVYWRLPCVAIPLSFIFIGYAVIISFDGKLGENIGPAFFAIILTCMGIYPVQPTGSSWAANNLAPSSRRAIGVAFIICVGDIGGFIIAFVLELSYKWGNTRKARRSEEEVRATCTDEELLDMGDKSPLFKYTL
;
A
#
# COMPACT_ATOMS: atom_id res chain seq x y z
N MET A 1 0.77 -14.17 2.62
CA MET A 1 0.68 -13.22 3.75
C MET A 1 1.69 -12.08 3.64
N CYS A 2 3.01 -12.31 3.75
CA CYS A 2 4.01 -11.21 3.74
C CYS A 2 3.96 -10.34 2.48
N ILE A 3 3.84 -10.95 1.30
CA ILE A 3 3.77 -10.21 0.02
C ILE A 3 2.47 -9.38 -0.06
N SER A 4 1.35 -9.97 0.36
CA SER A 4 0.05 -9.28 0.45
C SER A 4 0.13 -8.08 1.40
N ALA A 5 0.81 -8.23 2.55
CA ALA A 5 1.03 -7.15 3.51
C ALA A 5 1.85 -5.99 2.89
N CYS A 6 2.92 -6.28 2.14
CA CYS A 6 3.68 -5.26 1.41
C CYS A 6 2.82 -4.56 0.34
N SER A 7 1.96 -5.31 -0.37
CA SER A 7 1.06 -4.75 -1.39
C SER A 7 0.03 -3.79 -0.77
N TYR A 8 -0.63 -4.19 0.31
CA TYR A 8 -1.56 -3.30 1.03
C TYR A 8 -0.84 -2.11 1.64
N GLY A 9 0.30 -2.34 2.31
CA GLY A 9 1.11 -1.28 2.91
C GLY A 9 1.51 -0.23 1.88
N THR A 10 1.97 -0.64 0.70
CA THR A 10 2.32 0.29 -0.39
C THR A 10 1.12 1.09 -0.86
N LYS A 11 -0.04 0.45 -1.08
CA LYS A 11 -1.25 1.14 -1.54
C LYS A 11 -1.73 2.20 -0.55
N PHE A 12 -1.68 1.92 0.75
CA PHE A 12 -2.09 2.87 1.78
C PHE A 12 -1.06 3.97 2.02
N THR A 13 0.24 3.66 1.86
CA THR A 13 1.31 4.63 2.11
C THR A 13 1.64 5.50 0.90
N LEU A 14 1.32 5.07 -0.32
CA LEU A 14 1.62 5.82 -1.55
C LEU A 14 1.09 7.26 -1.52
N PRO A 15 -0.20 7.50 -1.21
CA PRO A 15 -0.74 8.86 -1.17
C PRO A 15 -0.07 9.70 -0.08
N THR A 16 0.19 9.10 1.08
CA THR A 16 0.87 9.76 2.22
C THR A 16 2.31 10.13 1.89
N ILE A 17 3.05 9.22 1.24
CA ILE A 17 4.42 9.44 0.77
C ILE A 17 4.45 10.53 -0.31
N THR A 18 3.45 10.55 -1.18
CA THR A 18 3.37 11.56 -2.25
C THR A 18 2.98 12.93 -1.67
N LYS A 19 2.11 12.97 -0.65
CA LYS A 19 1.79 14.19 0.11
C LYS A 19 3.01 14.71 0.87
N SER A 20 3.84 13.84 1.44
CA SER A 20 5.08 14.25 2.12
C SER A 20 6.17 14.78 1.17
N MET A 21 6.02 14.61 -0.14
CA MET A 21 6.84 15.27 -1.16
C MET A 21 6.38 16.71 -1.45
N GLY A 22 5.33 17.22 -0.79
CA GLY A 22 4.81 18.58 -0.97
C GLY A 22 3.72 18.72 -2.05
N LEU A 23 3.16 17.60 -2.52
CA LEU A 23 2.10 17.61 -3.53
C LEU A 23 0.72 17.76 -2.88
N THR A 24 -0.15 18.57 -3.48
CA THR A 24 -1.55 18.74 -3.07
C THR A 24 -2.33 17.42 -3.22
N ASP A 25 -3.38 17.22 -2.42
CA ASP A 25 -4.11 15.93 -2.33
C ASP A 25 -4.56 15.37 -3.69
N THR A 26 -5.03 16.21 -4.61
CA THR A 26 -5.42 15.80 -5.97
C THR A 26 -4.21 15.36 -6.81
N ASN A 27 -3.12 16.12 -6.77
CA ASN A 27 -1.91 15.80 -7.52
C ASN A 27 -1.19 14.57 -6.94
N ALA A 28 -1.27 14.37 -5.62
CA ALA A 28 -0.70 13.22 -4.95
C ALA A 28 -1.35 11.91 -5.42
N GLN A 29 -2.68 11.89 -5.61
CA GLN A 29 -3.37 10.73 -6.16
C GLN A 29 -2.99 10.47 -7.62
N LEU A 30 -2.91 11.50 -8.46
CA LEU A 30 -2.50 11.37 -9.86
C LEU A 30 -1.08 10.79 -10.00
N MET A 31 -0.16 11.18 -9.11
CA MET A 31 1.21 10.66 -9.12
C MET A 31 1.34 9.20 -8.65
N THR A 32 0.27 8.58 -8.16
CA THR A 32 0.25 7.14 -7.92
C THR A 32 0.10 6.30 -9.20
N VAL A 33 -0.39 6.90 -10.29
CA VAL A 33 -0.66 6.18 -11.55
C VAL A 33 0.61 5.60 -12.19
N PRO A 34 1.72 6.35 -12.36
CA PRO A 34 2.91 5.82 -13.02
C PRO A 34 3.51 4.58 -12.31
N PRO A 35 3.67 4.55 -10.98
CA PRO A 35 4.10 3.34 -10.27
C PRO A 35 3.23 2.10 -10.57
N TYR A 36 1.91 2.28 -10.64
CA TYR A 36 0.99 1.18 -10.98
C TYR A 36 1.12 0.71 -12.43
N VAL A 37 1.27 1.64 -13.38
CA VAL A 37 1.47 1.30 -14.81
C VAL A 37 2.76 0.50 -14.98
N VAL A 38 3.86 0.95 -14.38
CA VAL A 38 5.15 0.25 -14.46
C VAL A 38 5.06 -1.12 -13.77
N GLY A 39 4.35 -1.21 -12.65
CA GLY A 39 4.06 -2.49 -11.98
C GLY A 39 3.25 -3.47 -12.83
N ALA A 40 2.27 -2.97 -13.60
CA ALA A 40 1.50 -3.81 -14.52
C ALA A 40 2.39 -4.33 -15.67
N ILE A 41 3.22 -3.46 -16.24
CA ILE A 41 4.18 -3.84 -17.28
C ILE A 41 5.17 -4.89 -16.75
N SER A 42 5.74 -4.67 -15.56
CA SER A 42 6.68 -5.62 -14.96
C SER A 42 6.04 -6.98 -14.71
N SER A 43 4.78 -7.01 -14.26
CA SER A 43 4.01 -8.25 -14.09
C SER A 43 3.92 -9.07 -15.38
N VAL A 44 3.60 -8.42 -16.51
CA VAL A 44 3.54 -9.10 -17.82
C VAL A 44 4.92 -9.60 -18.25
N VAL A 45 5.97 -8.79 -18.09
CA VAL A 45 7.33 -9.15 -18.48
C VAL A 45 7.83 -10.36 -17.68
N PHE A 46 7.69 -10.32 -16.35
CA PHE A 46 8.10 -11.43 -15.49
C PHE A 46 7.24 -12.68 -15.69
N ALA A 47 5.95 -12.55 -15.95
CA ALA A 47 5.10 -13.70 -16.29
C ALA A 47 5.59 -14.39 -17.57
N ARG A 48 5.98 -13.62 -18.60
CA ARG A 48 6.55 -14.17 -19.84
C ARG A 48 7.91 -14.78 -19.62
N LEU A 49 8.76 -14.16 -18.82
CA LEU A 49 10.09 -14.68 -18.48
C LEU A 49 9.99 -15.97 -17.66
N ALA A 50 9.09 -16.02 -16.68
CA ALA A 50 8.85 -17.20 -15.84
C ALA A 50 8.37 -18.42 -16.63
N ASN A 51 7.68 -18.22 -17.76
CA ASN A 51 7.30 -19.31 -18.66
C ASN A 51 8.47 -19.82 -19.51
N ARG A 52 9.50 -18.99 -19.73
CA ARG A 52 10.68 -19.33 -20.56
C ARG A 52 11.80 -19.95 -19.73
N VAL A 53 11.88 -19.63 -18.45
CA VAL A 53 12.96 -20.07 -17.57
C VAL A 53 12.49 -21.29 -16.76
N TYR A 54 13.10 -22.46 -16.98
CA TYR A 54 12.83 -23.69 -16.22
C TYR A 54 13.16 -23.56 -14.72
N TRP A 55 14.06 -22.64 -14.38
CA TRP A 55 14.38 -22.25 -13.00
C TRP A 55 13.45 -21.14 -12.50
N ARG A 56 12.60 -21.48 -11.53
CA ARG A 56 11.60 -20.55 -10.98
C ARG A 56 12.13 -19.60 -9.91
N LEU A 57 13.23 -19.96 -9.25
CA LEU A 57 13.81 -19.18 -8.15
C LEU A 57 14.21 -17.75 -8.57
N PRO A 58 14.88 -17.52 -9.72
CA PRO A 58 15.24 -16.16 -10.15
C PRO A 58 14.02 -15.27 -10.43
N CYS A 59 12.93 -15.86 -10.92
CA CYS A 59 11.69 -15.14 -11.21
C CYS A 59 10.98 -14.62 -9.95
N VAL A 60 11.34 -15.14 -8.77
CA VAL A 60 10.84 -14.67 -7.47
C VAL A 60 11.89 -13.80 -6.76
N ALA A 61 13.16 -14.21 -6.80
CA ALA A 61 14.25 -13.52 -6.11
C ALA A 61 14.52 -12.12 -6.67
N ILE A 62 14.45 -11.93 -8.00
CA ILE A 62 14.70 -10.63 -8.63
C ILE A 62 13.61 -9.61 -8.23
N PRO A 63 12.31 -9.92 -8.35
CA PRO A 63 11.27 -9.01 -7.83
C PRO A 63 11.38 -8.72 -6.33
N LEU A 64 11.69 -9.73 -5.50
CA LEU A 64 11.86 -9.53 -4.06
C LEU A 64 13.03 -8.60 -3.73
N SER A 65 14.13 -8.66 -4.48
CA SER A 65 15.25 -7.75 -4.31
C SER A 65 14.90 -6.32 -4.71
N PHE A 66 14.08 -6.10 -5.74
CA PHE A 66 13.55 -4.77 -6.05
C PHE A 66 12.70 -4.18 -4.92
N ILE A 67 11.85 -5.00 -4.27
CA ILE A 67 11.07 -4.57 -3.11
C ILE A 67 11.99 -4.16 -1.96
N PHE A 68 12.99 -5.00 -1.65
CA PHE A 68 13.94 -4.73 -0.57
C PHE A 68 14.71 -3.43 -0.81
N ILE A 69 15.27 -3.27 -2.02
CA ILE A 69 16.05 -2.08 -2.40
C ILE A 69 15.15 -0.84 -2.36
N GLY A 70 13.94 -0.90 -2.91
CA GLY A 70 13.01 0.22 -2.95
C GLY A 70 12.64 0.72 -1.54
N TYR A 71 12.29 -0.19 -0.62
CA TYR A 71 12.02 0.19 0.76
C TYR A 71 13.26 0.66 1.52
N ALA A 72 14.43 0.04 1.31
CA ALA A 72 15.67 0.48 1.94
C ALA A 72 16.01 1.94 1.56
N VAL A 73 15.81 2.30 0.30
CA VAL A 73 16.00 3.68 -0.18
C VAL A 73 14.98 4.63 0.44
N ILE A 74 13.70 4.27 0.46
CA ILE A 74 12.64 5.10 1.06
C ILE A 74 12.91 5.38 2.55
N ILE A 75 13.31 4.35 3.30
CA ILE A 75 13.62 4.47 4.74
C ILE A 75 14.88 5.34 4.97
N SER A 76 15.87 5.26 4.06
CA SER A 76 17.12 6.03 4.19
C SER A 76 16.94 7.55 4.12
N PHE A 77 15.80 8.04 3.61
CA PHE A 77 15.51 9.47 3.57
C PHE A 77 15.06 10.06 4.91
N ASP A 78 14.78 9.24 5.94
CA ASP A 78 14.48 9.68 7.31
C ASP A 78 13.43 10.82 7.38
N GLY A 79 12.38 10.73 6.57
CA GLY A 79 11.31 11.74 6.49
C GLY A 79 11.59 12.96 5.62
N LYS A 80 12.82 13.15 5.09
CA LYS A 80 13.21 14.25 4.19
C LYS A 80 12.87 13.97 2.72
N LEU A 81 11.65 13.52 2.45
CA LEU A 81 11.22 13.19 1.09
C LEU A 81 11.01 14.43 0.20
N GLY A 82 10.69 15.58 0.80
CA GLY A 82 10.50 16.84 0.07
C GLY A 82 11.77 17.39 -0.59
N GLU A 83 12.95 17.10 -0.06
CA GLU A 83 14.23 17.52 -0.66
C GLU A 83 14.67 16.57 -1.78
N ASN A 84 14.20 15.32 -1.77
CA ASN A 84 14.66 14.24 -2.64
C ASN A 84 13.50 13.58 -3.40
N ILE A 85 12.64 14.40 -4.02
CA ILE A 85 11.42 13.92 -4.72
C ILE A 85 11.74 12.90 -5.81
N GLY A 86 12.74 13.17 -6.66
CA GLY A 86 13.11 12.28 -7.77
C GLY A 86 13.55 10.88 -7.31
N PRO A 87 14.58 10.76 -6.45
CA PRO A 87 15.02 9.47 -5.90
C PRO A 87 13.93 8.71 -5.14
N ALA A 88 13.12 9.41 -4.34
CA ALA A 88 12.04 8.78 -3.60
C ALA A 88 10.94 8.25 -4.52
N PHE A 89 10.58 9.00 -5.57
CA PHE A 89 9.60 8.55 -6.57
C PHE A 89 10.11 7.35 -7.37
N PHE A 90 11.40 7.35 -7.75
CA PHE A 90 12.03 6.19 -8.39
C PHE A 90 12.01 4.95 -7.49
N ALA A 91 12.30 5.11 -6.19
CA ALA A 91 12.25 4.00 -5.24
C ALA A 91 10.85 3.39 -5.10
N ILE A 92 9.81 4.23 -5.16
CA ILE A 92 8.40 3.78 -5.19
C ILE A 92 8.12 2.98 -6.46
N ILE A 93 8.53 3.47 -7.63
CA ILE A 93 8.37 2.75 -8.91
C ILE A 93 9.08 1.40 -8.84
N LEU A 94 10.31 1.36 -8.33
CA LEU A 94 11.10 0.14 -8.17
C LEU A 94 10.39 -0.86 -7.23
N THR A 95 9.80 -0.36 -6.14
CA THR A 95 9.03 -1.17 -5.20
C THR A 95 7.81 -1.78 -5.90
N CYS A 96 7.04 -0.98 -6.64
CA CYS A 96 5.91 -1.46 -7.42
C CYS A 96 6.33 -2.48 -8.49
N MET A 97 7.46 -2.26 -9.17
CA MET A 97 8.00 -3.21 -10.13
C MET A 97 8.23 -4.60 -9.55
N GLY A 98 8.58 -4.70 -8.27
CA GLY A 98 8.78 -5.96 -7.57
C GLY A 98 7.49 -6.55 -6.98
N ILE A 99 6.60 -5.73 -6.40
CA ILE A 99 5.38 -6.21 -5.72
C ILE A 99 4.44 -6.97 -6.66
N TYR A 100 4.15 -6.39 -7.82
CA TYR A 100 3.13 -6.91 -8.73
C TYR A 100 3.45 -8.26 -9.39
N PRO A 101 4.67 -8.54 -9.89
CA PRO A 101 5.01 -9.83 -10.47
C PRO A 101 5.14 -10.98 -9.45
N VAL A 102 5.46 -10.70 -8.18
CA VAL A 102 5.61 -11.74 -7.16
C VAL A 102 4.30 -12.49 -6.93
N GLN A 103 3.17 -11.80 -6.97
CA GLN A 103 1.87 -12.37 -6.63
C GLN A 103 1.41 -13.49 -7.60
N PRO A 104 1.37 -13.27 -8.93
CA PRO A 104 1.03 -14.35 -9.88
C PRO A 104 2.11 -15.43 -9.92
N THR A 105 3.37 -15.09 -9.71
CA THR A 105 4.48 -16.05 -9.68
C THR A 105 4.36 -16.99 -8.49
N GLY A 106 4.05 -16.48 -7.30
CA GLY A 106 3.82 -17.26 -6.09
C GLY A 106 2.62 -18.20 -6.21
N SER A 107 1.48 -17.71 -6.71
CA SER A 107 0.30 -18.54 -6.93
C SER A 107 0.55 -19.63 -7.97
N SER A 108 1.26 -19.31 -9.06
CA SER A 108 1.65 -20.30 -10.08
C SER A 108 2.59 -21.36 -9.52
N TRP A 109 3.52 -20.98 -8.64
CA TRP A 109 4.41 -21.93 -8.00
C TRP A 109 3.64 -22.87 -7.06
N ALA A 110 2.75 -22.34 -6.21
CA ALA A 110 1.92 -23.15 -5.33
C ALA A 110 1.02 -24.13 -6.12
N ALA A 111 0.38 -23.66 -7.20
CA ALA A 111 -0.45 -24.50 -8.06
C ALA A 111 0.29 -25.70 -8.65
N ASN A 112 1.58 -25.55 -8.96
CA ASN A 112 2.38 -26.62 -9.56
C ASN A 112 2.88 -27.65 -8.55
N ASN A 113 2.97 -27.30 -7.26
CA ASN A 113 3.36 -28.22 -6.20
C ASN A 113 2.19 -29.05 -5.67
N LEU A 114 0.96 -28.78 -6.13
CA LEU A 114 -0.24 -29.51 -5.74
C LEU A 114 -0.68 -30.42 -6.89
N ALA A 115 -1.04 -31.66 -6.58
CA ALA A 115 -1.70 -32.58 -7.49
C ALA A 115 -2.87 -33.25 -6.75
N PRO A 116 -4.01 -33.57 -7.40
CA PRO A 116 -4.49 -33.28 -8.77
C PRO A 116 -5.10 -31.88 -8.93
N SER A 117 -5.66 -31.54 -10.12
CA SER A 117 -6.17 -30.21 -10.48
C SER A 117 -7.19 -29.62 -9.49
N SER A 118 -8.06 -30.44 -8.91
CA SER A 118 -9.02 -30.02 -7.88
C SER A 118 -8.33 -29.45 -6.63
N ARG A 119 -7.27 -30.12 -6.16
CA ARG A 119 -6.47 -29.63 -5.03
C ARG A 119 -5.66 -28.38 -5.38
N ARG A 120 -5.25 -28.19 -6.65
CA ARG A 120 -4.59 -26.97 -7.11
C ARG A 120 -5.51 -25.76 -6.96
N ALA A 121 -6.75 -25.87 -7.43
CA ALA A 121 -7.73 -24.80 -7.35
C ALA A 121 -7.99 -24.41 -5.89
N ILE A 122 -8.21 -25.40 -5.01
CA ILE A 122 -8.43 -25.18 -3.58
C ILE A 122 -7.20 -24.55 -2.92
N GLY A 123 -6.00 -25.02 -3.22
CA GLY A 123 -4.77 -24.50 -2.62
C GLY A 123 -4.45 -23.07 -3.04
N VAL A 124 -4.66 -22.71 -4.30
CA VAL A 124 -4.50 -21.32 -4.77
C VAL A 124 -5.54 -20.41 -4.13
N ALA A 125 -6.81 -20.84 -4.09
CA ALA A 125 -7.88 -20.09 -3.42
C ALA A 125 -7.55 -19.86 -1.93
N PHE A 126 -7.08 -20.89 -1.23
CA PHE A 126 -6.67 -20.79 0.17
C PHE A 126 -5.52 -19.79 0.38
N ILE A 127 -4.49 -19.81 -0.46
CA ILE A 127 -3.38 -18.85 -0.38
C ILE A 127 -3.85 -17.41 -0.57
N ILE A 128 -4.79 -17.18 -1.50
CA ILE A 128 -5.38 -15.87 -1.74
C ILE A 128 -6.19 -15.44 -0.51
N CYS A 129 -7.08 -16.30 -0.01
CA CYS A 129 -7.87 -16.03 1.20
C CYS A 129 -6.97 -15.65 2.39
N VAL A 130 -5.91 -16.42 2.66
CA VAL A 130 -4.95 -16.12 3.73
C VAL A 130 -4.20 -14.80 3.48
N GLY A 131 -3.94 -14.47 2.22
CA GLY A 131 -3.38 -13.17 1.83
C GLY A 131 -4.32 -12.00 2.16
N ASP A 132 -5.61 -12.15 1.88
CA ASP A 132 -6.62 -11.10 2.02
C ASP A 132 -7.07 -10.88 3.47
N ILE A 133 -6.87 -11.86 4.38
CA ILE A 133 -7.10 -11.68 5.84
C ILE A 133 -6.37 -10.44 6.36
N GLY A 134 -5.16 -10.16 5.85
CA GLY A 134 -4.41 -8.95 6.22
C GLY A 134 -5.15 -7.66 5.87
N GLY A 135 -5.79 -7.62 4.69
CA GLY A 135 -6.61 -6.48 4.27
C GLY A 135 -7.87 -6.33 5.12
N PHE A 136 -8.51 -7.44 5.47
CA PHE A 136 -9.70 -7.43 6.34
C PHE A 136 -9.39 -6.88 7.74
N ILE A 137 -8.27 -7.30 8.34
CA ILE A 137 -7.83 -6.80 9.65
C ILE A 137 -7.59 -5.29 9.59
N ILE A 138 -6.90 -4.80 8.56
CA ILE A 138 -6.63 -3.36 8.40
C ILE A 138 -7.94 -2.56 8.27
N ALA A 139 -8.88 -3.02 7.45
CA ALA A 139 -10.17 -2.37 7.28
C ALA A 139 -10.96 -2.30 8.60
N PHE A 140 -11.00 -3.41 9.35
CA PHE A 140 -11.70 -3.47 10.62
C PHE A 140 -11.05 -2.56 11.69
N VAL A 141 -9.71 -2.53 11.75
CA VAL A 141 -8.97 -1.65 12.66
C VAL A 141 -9.22 -0.17 12.32
N LEU A 142 -9.23 0.19 11.02
CA LEU A 142 -9.54 1.54 10.58
C LEU A 142 -10.96 1.95 10.95
N GLU A 143 -11.94 1.08 10.72
CA GLU A 143 -13.35 1.36 11.07
C GLU A 143 -13.53 1.53 12.58
N LEU A 144 -12.91 0.66 13.40
CA LEU A 144 -12.93 0.79 14.86
C LEU A 144 -12.23 2.08 15.31
N SER A 145 -11.10 2.42 14.71
CA SER A 145 -10.35 3.63 15.02
C SER A 145 -11.16 4.89 14.69
N TYR A 146 -11.84 4.91 13.55
CA TYR A 146 -12.73 6.02 13.16
C TYR A 146 -13.96 6.10 14.05
N LYS A 147 -14.63 4.99 14.35
CA LYS A 147 -15.76 4.97 15.30
C LYS A 147 -15.34 5.51 16.66
N TRP A 148 -14.23 5.01 17.20
CA TRP A 148 -13.71 5.44 18.49
C TRP A 148 -13.27 6.91 18.49
N GLY A 149 -12.59 7.36 17.44
CA GLY A 149 -12.20 8.76 17.24
C GLY A 149 -13.40 9.69 17.15
N ASN A 150 -14.42 9.33 16.37
CA ASN A 150 -15.66 10.09 16.25
C ASN A 150 -16.46 10.09 17.57
N THR A 151 -16.52 8.97 18.30
CA THR A 151 -17.16 8.92 19.62
C THR A 151 -16.42 9.77 20.65
N ARG A 152 -15.08 9.83 20.59
CA ARG A 152 -14.29 10.73 21.43
C ARG A 152 -14.52 12.20 21.09
N LYS A 153 -14.55 12.56 19.80
CA LYS A 153 -14.83 13.92 19.33
C LYS A 153 -16.26 14.35 19.68
N ALA A 154 -17.24 13.45 19.57
CA ALA A 154 -18.63 13.70 19.94
C ALA A 154 -18.87 13.90 21.45
N ARG A 155 -17.89 13.58 22.31
CA ARG A 155 -17.95 13.89 23.75
C ARG A 155 -17.61 15.36 24.07
N ARG A 156 -16.99 16.10 23.14
CA ARG A 156 -16.81 17.56 23.28
C ARG A 156 -17.97 18.27 22.57
N SER A 157 -18.65 19.19 23.27
CA SER A 157 -19.74 19.95 22.66
C SER A 157 -19.16 20.93 21.63
N GLU A 158 -19.90 21.18 20.55
CA GLU A 158 -19.49 22.12 19.49
C GLU A 158 -19.21 23.52 20.05
N GLU A 159 -19.97 23.89 21.07
CA GLU A 159 -19.86 25.16 21.80
C GLU A 159 -18.57 25.25 22.63
N GLU A 160 -18.11 24.17 23.28
CA GLU A 160 -16.81 24.14 23.98
C GLU A 160 -15.64 24.26 23.00
N VAL A 161 -15.75 23.64 21.82
CA VAL A 161 -14.68 23.67 20.82
C VAL A 161 -14.55 25.06 20.19
N ARG A 162 -15.68 25.72 19.86
CA ARG A 162 -15.69 27.10 19.35
C ARG A 162 -15.38 28.15 20.43
N ALA A 163 -15.55 27.82 21.71
CA ALA A 163 -15.11 28.68 22.81
C ALA A 163 -13.60 28.61 23.08
N THR A 164 -12.94 27.53 22.66
CA THR A 164 -11.50 27.29 22.92
C THR A 164 -10.62 27.54 21.70
N CYS A 165 -11.14 27.34 20.49
CA CYS A 165 -10.42 27.54 19.23
C CYS A 165 -11.18 28.50 18.32
N THR A 166 -10.44 29.40 17.67
CA THR A 166 -11.01 30.28 16.64
C THR A 166 -11.31 29.51 15.35
N ASP A 167 -12.27 29.98 14.54
CA ASP A 167 -12.66 29.32 13.29
C ASP A 167 -11.49 29.23 12.28
N GLU A 168 -10.54 30.18 12.34
CA GLU A 168 -9.32 30.19 11.51
C GLU A 168 -8.35 29.09 11.93
N GLU A 169 -8.14 28.86 13.23
CA GLU A 169 -7.35 27.74 13.76
C GLU A 169 -7.99 26.38 13.46
N LEU A 170 -9.33 26.29 13.47
CA LEU A 170 -10.06 25.07 13.14
C LEU A 170 -9.92 24.69 11.66
N LEU A 171 -9.85 25.68 10.77
CA LEU A 171 -9.59 25.49 9.34
C LEU A 171 -8.15 25.05 9.08
N ASP A 172 -7.17 25.66 9.77
CA ASP A 172 -5.75 25.32 9.62
C ASP A 172 -5.42 23.92 10.16
N MET A 173 -6.20 23.42 11.14
CA MET A 173 -6.12 22.04 11.63
C MET A 173 -6.64 20.97 10.65
N GLY A 174 -7.44 21.35 9.65
CA GLY A 174 -7.98 20.41 8.64
C GLY A 174 -8.66 19.16 9.22
N ASP A 175 -8.13 17.98 8.86
CA ASP A 175 -8.61 16.65 9.31
C ASP A 175 -8.41 16.39 10.81
N LYS A 176 -7.48 17.11 11.45
CA LYS A 176 -7.25 17.05 12.90
C LYS A 176 -8.29 17.85 13.70
N SER A 177 -9.11 18.66 13.05
CA SER A 177 -10.13 19.46 13.72
C SER A 177 -11.05 18.57 14.58
N PRO A 178 -11.35 18.94 15.85
CA PRO A 178 -12.28 18.21 16.70
C PRO A 178 -13.69 18.10 16.10
N LEU A 179 -14.04 19.02 15.19
CA LEU A 179 -15.32 19.04 14.47
C LEU A 179 -15.33 18.12 13.26
N PHE A 180 -14.15 17.73 12.74
CA PHE A 180 -14.03 16.86 11.58
C PHE A 180 -14.43 15.43 11.93
N LYS A 181 -15.54 14.97 11.35
CA LYS A 181 -16.01 13.58 11.45
C LYS A 181 -15.46 12.77 10.30
N TYR A 182 -14.82 11.66 10.62
CA TYR A 182 -14.39 10.69 9.62
C TYR A 182 -15.61 9.92 9.13
N THR A 183 -15.92 10.00 7.83
CA THR A 183 -16.93 9.20 7.16
C THR A 183 -16.24 8.12 6.32
N LEU A 184 -16.73 6.89 6.41
CA LEU A 184 -16.24 5.74 5.63
C LEU A 184 -16.91 5.72 4.26
#